data_AF-A0A176U8Y4-F1
#
_entry.id   AF-A0A176U8Y4-F1
#
_cell.length_a   1.000
_cell.length_b   1.000
_cell.length_c   1.000
_cell.angle_alpha   90.00
_cell.angle_beta   90.00
_cell.angle_gamma   90.00
#
_symmetry.space_group_name_H-M   'P 1'
#
loop_
_entity.id
_entity.type
_entity.pdbx_description
1 polymer ?
#
loop_
_entity_poly.entity_id
_entity_poly.type
_entity_poly.pdbx_seq_one_letter_code
_entity_poly.pdbx_strand_id
1 'polypeptide(L)'
;MDLKKILKKILYVCPSRYIEKFYLIYNRIFYSELTERKMTFGSSNEDKTFYVIRPRTNSVEGLMALLFYVMQHIGYAEKNNYIPVVDFKNYEVQYTIQKGEDAWKVFFEQISKYTLNEVYKSKNVILSGLNASYETYPYLCEKSFDKKDLQEVHKLIKKYIKFSDAAIVKYKEELNSINPKEMVGLYLRGTDYTKLKPTGESVQPTVEEAIERAKQYMKNNDKKVFLVTEDEEVYKKVVSNLGDRVVTVSFDRYIKDYSAKNFLAKDSCIEQLAEDAHTRGMNYLVKIMLLSQCSCIVGGKTCGSWAACAFADEKTKIDIFELGNY
;
A
#
# COMPACT_ATOMS: atom_id res chain seq x y z
N MET A 1 -15.89 -15.55 22.92
CA MET A 1 -15.22 -14.23 22.95
C MET A 1 -13.73 -14.48 22.81
N ASP A 2 -13.15 -14.04 21.69
CA ASP A 2 -11.88 -14.54 21.18
C ASP A 2 -10.69 -14.05 22.02
N LEU A 3 -9.96 -14.98 22.67
CA LEU A 3 -8.79 -14.70 23.52
C LEU A 3 -7.79 -13.78 22.80
N LYS A 4 -7.68 -13.92 21.48
CA LYS A 4 -6.86 -13.07 20.60
C LYS A 4 -7.30 -11.60 20.59
N LYS A 5 -8.61 -11.31 20.63
CA LYS A 5 -9.13 -9.93 20.70
C LYS A 5 -8.83 -9.29 22.06
N ILE A 6 -8.92 -10.05 23.14
CA ILE A 6 -8.61 -9.58 24.50
C ILE A 6 -7.11 -9.29 24.61
N LEU A 7 -6.25 -10.20 24.17
CA LEU A 7 -4.80 -9.98 24.13
C LEU A 7 -4.41 -8.77 23.29
N LYS A 8 -5.03 -8.58 22.11
CA LYS A 8 -4.80 -7.38 21.29
C LYS A 8 -5.17 -6.09 22.02
N LYS A 9 -6.32 -6.06 22.71
CA LYS A 9 -6.74 -4.89 23.50
C LYS A 9 -5.78 -4.61 24.65
N ILE A 10 -5.32 -5.63 25.36
CA ILE A 10 -4.35 -5.47 26.47
C ILE A 10 -3.03 -4.94 25.93
N LEU A 11 -2.52 -5.53 24.83
CA LEU A 11 -1.30 -5.07 24.18
C LEU A 11 -1.40 -3.60 23.76
N TYR A 12 -2.56 -3.15 23.26
CA TYR A 12 -2.76 -1.76 22.84
C TYR A 12 -2.60 -0.72 23.95
N VAL A 13 -2.74 -1.12 25.22
CA VAL A 13 -2.59 -0.23 26.39
C VAL A 13 -1.16 -0.31 26.98
N CYS A 14 -0.33 -1.25 26.53
CA CYS A 14 1.05 -1.38 26.98
C CYS A 14 1.96 -0.30 26.35
N PRO A 15 3.05 0.10 27.02
CA PRO A 15 4.06 0.94 26.38
C PRO A 15 4.66 0.24 25.14
N SER A 16 4.90 1.00 24.07
CA SER A 16 5.38 0.51 22.76
C SER A 16 6.56 -0.46 22.87
N ARG A 17 7.56 -0.16 23.71
CA ARG A 17 8.74 -1.03 23.93
C ARG A 17 8.41 -2.46 24.38
N TYR A 18 7.32 -2.66 25.13
CA TYR A 18 6.91 -3.99 25.60
C TYR A 18 6.10 -4.71 24.54
N ILE A 19 5.28 -3.98 23.78
CA ILE A 19 4.56 -4.49 22.62
C ILE A 19 5.56 -5.01 21.58
N GLU A 20 6.60 -4.22 21.28
CA GLU A 20 7.68 -4.60 20.36
C GLU A 20 8.36 -5.89 20.80
N LYS A 21 8.87 -5.94 22.04
CA LYS A 21 9.51 -7.15 22.59
C LYS A 21 8.59 -8.37 22.58
N PHE A 22 7.31 -8.19 22.88
CA PHE A 22 6.32 -9.25 22.78
C PHE A 22 6.19 -9.76 21.35
N TYR A 23 6.04 -8.87 20.37
CA TYR A 23 5.93 -9.27 18.96
C TYR A 23 7.21 -9.91 18.42
N LEU A 24 8.40 -9.47 18.85
CA LEU A 24 9.66 -10.13 18.50
C LEU A 24 9.65 -11.61 18.89
N ILE A 25 9.20 -11.92 20.12
CA ILE A 25 9.12 -13.28 20.65
C ILE A 25 7.97 -14.05 19.99
N TYR A 26 6.78 -13.45 19.91
CA TYR A 26 5.59 -14.04 19.31
C TYR A 26 5.85 -14.43 17.85
N ASN A 27 6.43 -13.53 17.05
CA ASN A 27 6.77 -13.80 15.65
C ASN A 27 7.77 -14.94 15.52
N ARG A 28 8.76 -15.02 16.41
CA ARG A 28 9.75 -16.11 16.40
C ARG A 28 9.13 -17.48 16.68
N ILE A 29 8.12 -17.54 17.55
CA ILE A 29 7.43 -18.79 17.92
C ILE A 29 6.42 -19.21 16.86
N PHE A 30 5.55 -18.29 16.43
CA PHE A 30 4.39 -18.61 15.60
C PHE A 30 4.62 -18.42 14.09
N TYR A 31 5.65 -17.67 13.70
CA TYR A 31 6.01 -17.38 12.30
C TYR A 31 7.51 -17.60 12.08
N SER A 32 8.01 -18.74 12.57
CA SER A 32 9.45 -19.08 12.53
C SER A 32 10.03 -19.09 11.11
N GLU A 33 9.21 -19.34 10.09
CA GLU A 33 9.53 -19.26 8.67
C GLU A 33 9.77 -17.84 8.17
N LEU A 34 9.13 -16.85 8.82
CA LEU A 34 9.28 -15.42 8.55
C LEU A 34 10.24 -14.73 9.53
N THR A 35 11.12 -15.50 10.19
CA THR A 35 12.28 -14.94 10.89
C THR A 35 13.40 -14.64 9.90
N GLU A 36 14.22 -13.63 10.20
CA GLU A 36 15.38 -13.32 9.38
C GLU A 36 16.38 -14.49 9.38
N ARG A 37 16.93 -14.82 8.21
CA ARG A 37 17.87 -15.94 8.06
C ARG A 37 19.07 -15.52 7.21
N LYS A 38 20.27 -15.74 7.72
CA LYS A 38 21.52 -15.62 6.96
C LYS A 38 21.79 -16.93 6.25
N MET A 39 21.97 -16.88 4.94
CA MET A 39 22.05 -18.03 4.04
C MET A 39 23.24 -17.87 3.10
N THR A 40 23.76 -19.01 2.65
CA THR A 40 24.72 -19.11 1.54
C THR A 40 24.12 -20.06 0.51
N PHE A 41 23.88 -19.56 -0.69
CA PHE A 41 23.30 -20.35 -1.79
C PHE A 41 24.31 -20.66 -2.91
N GLY A 42 25.48 -20.02 -2.88
CA GLY A 42 26.61 -20.31 -3.77
C GLY A 42 27.84 -19.47 -3.42
N SER A 43 28.77 -19.33 -4.35
CA SER A 43 30.03 -18.58 -4.16
C SER A 43 30.08 -17.25 -4.92
N SER A 44 29.01 -16.84 -5.60
CA SER A 44 29.00 -15.57 -6.36
C SER A 44 28.92 -14.35 -5.44
N ASN A 45 29.35 -13.17 -5.93
CA ASN A 45 29.19 -11.88 -5.26
C ASN A 45 29.68 -11.87 -3.80
N GLU A 46 30.85 -12.43 -3.52
CA GLU A 46 31.36 -12.57 -2.14
C GLU A 46 31.53 -11.24 -1.40
N ASP A 47 31.71 -10.15 -2.15
CA ASP A 47 31.86 -8.77 -1.67
C ASP A 47 30.52 -8.08 -1.34
N LYS A 48 29.38 -8.73 -1.60
CA LYS A 48 28.04 -8.15 -1.44
C LYS A 48 27.21 -8.95 -0.45
N THR A 49 26.29 -8.25 0.21
CA THR A 49 25.24 -8.85 1.03
C THR A 49 23.89 -8.47 0.44
N PHE A 50 23.16 -9.48 -0.05
CA PHE A 50 21.81 -9.29 -0.57
C PHE A 50 20.78 -9.44 0.55
N TYR A 51 19.77 -8.57 0.56
CA TYR A 51 18.63 -8.65 1.45
C TYR A 51 17.38 -8.98 0.63
N VAL A 52 16.94 -10.24 0.68
CA VAL A 52 15.79 -10.73 -0.07
C VAL A 52 14.52 -10.45 0.71
N ILE A 53 13.69 -9.56 0.19
CA ILE A 53 12.42 -9.14 0.76
C ILE A 53 11.35 -10.16 0.36
N ARG A 54 10.96 -10.99 1.33
CA ARG A 54 9.88 -11.98 1.24
C ARG A 54 8.57 -11.36 1.74
N PRO A 55 7.42 -11.65 1.13
CA PRO A 55 6.13 -11.19 1.63
C PRO A 55 5.75 -11.92 2.92
N ARG A 56 4.74 -11.39 3.63
CA ARG A 56 4.13 -12.10 4.75
C ARG A 56 3.29 -13.25 4.23
N THR A 57 3.61 -14.48 4.64
CA THR A 57 2.83 -15.67 4.27
C THR A 57 1.46 -15.65 4.94
N ASN A 58 0.45 -16.20 4.26
CA ASN A 58 -0.94 -16.30 4.76
C ASN A 58 -1.61 -14.96 5.11
N SER A 59 -1.06 -13.84 4.64
CA SER A 59 -1.62 -12.50 4.81
C SER A 59 -2.51 -12.12 3.64
N VAL A 60 -3.50 -11.27 3.91
CA VAL A 60 -4.41 -10.74 2.90
C VAL A 60 -4.16 -9.24 2.78
N GLU A 61 -3.14 -8.91 2.00
CA GLU A 61 -2.62 -7.54 1.87
C GLU A 61 -2.95 -6.96 0.50
N GLY A 62 -3.57 -5.78 0.50
CA GLY A 62 -3.74 -4.98 -0.71
C GLY A 62 -2.41 -4.49 -1.26
N LEU A 63 -2.38 -4.09 -2.54
CA LEU A 63 -1.15 -3.77 -3.26
C LEU A 63 -0.32 -2.67 -2.57
N MET A 64 -0.97 -1.61 -2.06
CA MET A 64 -0.26 -0.53 -1.37
C MET A 64 0.21 -0.92 0.04
N ALA A 65 -0.40 -1.94 0.66
CA ALA A 65 0.12 -2.51 1.91
C ALA A 65 1.38 -3.35 1.65
N LEU A 66 1.40 -4.13 0.55
CA LEU A 66 2.60 -4.84 0.09
C LEU A 66 3.73 -3.85 -0.25
N LEU A 67 3.43 -2.76 -0.96
CA LEU A 67 4.41 -1.71 -1.24
C LEU A 67 4.96 -1.08 0.04
N PHE A 68 4.09 -0.68 0.99
CA PHE A 68 4.53 -0.12 2.26
C PHE A 68 5.44 -1.09 3.02
N TYR A 69 5.09 -2.38 3.04
CA TYR A 69 5.93 -3.42 3.63
C TYR A 69 7.30 -3.55 2.95
N VAL A 70 7.34 -3.53 1.61
CA VAL A 70 8.61 -3.49 0.86
C VAL A 70 9.43 -2.25 1.22
N MET A 71 8.80 -1.08 1.35
CA MET A 71 9.49 0.16 1.75
C MET A 71 10.11 0.06 3.15
N GLN A 72 9.41 -0.52 4.12
CA GLN A 72 9.97 -0.79 5.45
C GLN A 72 11.24 -1.64 5.36
N HIS A 73 11.21 -2.68 4.53
CA HIS A 73 12.35 -3.56 4.31
C HIS A 73 13.51 -2.91 3.55
N ILE A 74 13.22 -2.02 2.59
CA ILE A 74 14.23 -1.19 1.93
C ILE A 74 14.96 -0.32 2.95
N GLY A 75 14.20 0.36 3.82
CA GLY A 75 14.81 1.20 4.86
C GLY A 75 15.68 0.42 5.84
N TYR A 76 15.26 -0.80 6.20
CA TYR A 76 16.08 -1.71 7.00
C TYR A 76 17.37 -2.14 6.27
N ALA A 77 17.27 -2.50 4.99
CA ALA A 77 18.41 -2.91 4.18
C ALA A 77 19.44 -1.77 4.02
N GLU A 78 19.00 -0.54 3.77
CA GLU A 78 19.88 0.62 3.64
C GLU A 78 20.65 0.93 4.92
N LYS A 79 19.97 0.90 6.09
CA LYS A 79 20.62 1.11 7.39
C LYS A 79 21.76 0.12 7.65
N ASN A 80 21.66 -1.08 7.06
CA ASN A 80 22.65 -2.14 7.23
C ASN A 80 23.58 -2.31 6.02
N ASN A 81 23.54 -1.40 5.03
CA ASN A 81 24.32 -1.48 3.79
C ASN A 81 24.10 -2.77 2.99
N TYR A 82 22.89 -3.34 3.04
CA TYR A 82 22.51 -4.49 2.22
C TYR A 82 21.91 -4.04 0.88
N ILE A 83 22.00 -4.90 -0.13
CA ILE A 83 21.37 -4.69 -1.44
C ILE A 83 19.97 -5.31 -1.41
N PRO A 84 18.87 -4.52 -1.37
CA PRO A 84 17.52 -5.07 -1.27
C PRO A 84 17.06 -5.65 -2.61
N VAL A 85 16.36 -6.79 -2.56
CA VAL A 85 15.78 -7.47 -3.73
C VAL A 85 14.41 -8.03 -3.36
N VAL A 86 13.36 -7.72 -4.11
CA VAL A 86 12.02 -8.26 -3.85
C VAL A 86 11.87 -9.65 -4.44
N ASP A 87 11.42 -10.61 -3.63
CA ASP A 87 11.08 -11.97 -4.08
C ASP A 87 9.62 -12.27 -3.80
N PHE A 88 8.76 -11.92 -4.76
CA PHE A 88 7.36 -12.34 -4.81
C PHE A 88 7.16 -13.46 -5.85
N LYS A 89 8.26 -14.13 -6.23
CA LYS A 89 8.25 -15.26 -7.18
C LYS A 89 8.18 -16.59 -6.48
N ASN A 90 8.97 -16.74 -5.42
CA ASN A 90 9.03 -17.96 -4.61
C ASN A 90 7.99 -17.98 -3.47
N TYR A 91 7.13 -16.96 -3.41
CA TYR A 91 6.12 -16.78 -2.38
C TYR A 91 4.81 -16.30 -3.00
N GLU A 92 3.68 -16.74 -2.46
CA GLU A 92 2.36 -16.33 -2.93
C GLU A 92 1.88 -15.10 -2.17
N VAL A 93 1.34 -14.13 -2.92
CA VAL A 93 0.63 -12.96 -2.42
C VAL A 93 -0.79 -12.94 -2.99
N GLN A 94 -1.65 -12.03 -2.52
CA GLN A 94 -3.01 -11.87 -3.04
C GLN A 94 -3.08 -11.72 -4.58
N TYR A 95 -2.00 -11.20 -5.17
CA TYR A 95 -1.88 -10.93 -6.60
C TYR A 95 -1.19 -12.05 -7.37
N THR A 96 -0.95 -13.21 -6.76
CA THR A 96 -0.41 -14.39 -7.44
C THR A 96 -1.55 -15.15 -8.13
N ILE A 97 -1.53 -15.22 -9.47
CA ILE A 97 -2.46 -16.00 -10.29
C ILE A 97 -1.85 -17.38 -10.61
N GLN A 98 -0.55 -17.43 -10.91
CA GLN A 98 0.15 -18.68 -11.22
C GLN A 98 1.36 -18.91 -10.32
N LYS A 99 1.53 -20.14 -9.85
CA LYS A 99 2.66 -20.51 -8.99
C LYS A 99 3.99 -20.29 -9.73
N GLY A 100 4.90 -19.56 -9.09
CA GLY A 100 6.22 -19.27 -9.64
C GLY A 100 6.26 -18.04 -10.58
N GLU A 101 5.16 -17.32 -10.74
CA GLU A 101 5.17 -15.98 -11.33
C GLU A 101 5.72 -14.97 -10.34
N ASP A 102 6.36 -13.90 -10.82
CA ASP A 102 6.84 -12.80 -9.98
C ASP A 102 5.78 -11.71 -9.91
N ALA A 103 4.88 -11.76 -8.91
CA ALA A 103 3.77 -10.84 -8.78
C ALA A 103 4.22 -9.38 -8.59
N TRP A 104 5.44 -9.12 -8.09
CA TRP A 104 5.99 -7.77 -7.98
C TRP A 104 6.20 -7.15 -9.37
N LYS A 105 6.74 -7.93 -10.31
CA LYS A 105 7.06 -7.47 -11.67
C LYS A 105 5.86 -7.12 -12.52
N VAL A 106 4.66 -7.56 -12.13
CA VAL A 106 3.40 -7.14 -12.74
C VAL A 106 3.21 -5.63 -12.57
N PHE A 107 3.55 -5.09 -11.40
CA PHE A 107 3.23 -3.72 -10.98
C PHE A 107 4.44 -2.78 -10.97
N PHE A 108 5.63 -3.32 -10.68
CA PHE A 108 6.84 -2.54 -10.44
C PHE A 108 8.07 -3.21 -11.07
N GLU A 109 9.10 -2.44 -11.41
CA GLU A 109 10.40 -3.03 -11.75
C GLU A 109 11.11 -3.59 -10.51
N GLN A 110 12.08 -4.49 -10.69
CA GLN A 110 12.92 -4.95 -9.59
C GLN A 110 13.75 -3.77 -9.03
N ILE A 111 13.79 -3.66 -7.70
CA ILE A 111 14.37 -2.50 -6.99
C ILE A 111 15.90 -2.47 -7.00
N SER A 112 16.53 -3.51 -7.54
CA SER A 112 17.97 -3.57 -7.78
C SER A 112 18.25 -4.10 -9.18
N LYS A 113 19.47 -3.91 -9.66
CA LYS A 113 19.94 -4.45 -10.94
C LYS A 113 20.13 -5.98 -10.96
N TYR A 114 20.00 -6.65 -9.82
CA TYR A 114 20.28 -8.08 -9.69
C TYR A 114 18.99 -8.91 -9.84
N THR A 115 19.08 -9.98 -10.60
CA THR A 115 18.00 -10.95 -10.74
C THR A 115 17.96 -11.91 -9.55
N LEU A 116 16.79 -12.48 -9.25
CA LEU A 116 16.65 -13.50 -8.21
C LEU A 116 17.57 -14.70 -8.43
N ASN A 117 17.77 -15.12 -9.69
CA ASN A 117 18.65 -16.24 -10.02
C ASN A 117 20.12 -15.96 -9.66
N GLU A 118 20.60 -14.73 -9.88
CA GLU A 118 21.95 -14.33 -9.46
C GLU A 118 22.07 -14.25 -7.93
N VAL A 119 21.06 -13.70 -7.27
CA VAL A 119 21.03 -13.58 -5.81
C VAL A 119 21.06 -14.96 -5.15
N TYR A 120 20.25 -15.91 -5.63
CA TYR A 120 20.23 -17.29 -5.13
C TYR A 120 21.43 -18.15 -5.58
N LYS A 121 22.48 -17.55 -6.14
CA LYS A 121 23.80 -18.17 -6.33
C LYS A 121 24.90 -17.47 -5.52
N SER A 122 24.52 -16.50 -4.70
CA SER A 122 25.46 -15.62 -3.99
C SER A 122 25.81 -16.14 -2.60
N LYS A 123 26.97 -15.68 -2.11
CA LYS A 123 27.56 -16.13 -0.84
C LYS A 123 26.85 -15.60 0.39
N ASN A 124 26.54 -14.31 0.41
CA ASN A 124 25.91 -13.65 1.55
C ASN A 124 24.50 -13.21 1.17
N VAL A 125 23.50 -13.99 1.60
CA VAL A 125 22.08 -13.67 1.38
C VAL A 125 21.35 -13.66 2.70
N ILE A 126 20.60 -12.60 2.97
CA ILE A 126 19.74 -12.46 4.13
C ILE A 126 18.30 -12.52 3.65
N LEU A 127 17.56 -13.52 4.11
CA LEU A 127 16.12 -13.63 3.87
C LEU A 127 15.38 -12.78 4.91
N SER A 128 14.55 -11.84 4.47
CA SER A 128 13.92 -10.84 5.33
C SER A 128 13.04 -11.44 6.42
N GLY A 129 13.00 -10.84 7.60
CA GLY A 129 12.12 -11.27 8.70
C GLY A 129 11.08 -10.22 9.10
N LEU A 130 9.97 -10.64 9.71
CA LEU A 130 8.88 -9.74 10.14
C LEU A 130 9.34 -8.57 11.02
N ASN A 131 10.41 -8.77 11.78
CA ASN A 131 10.87 -7.80 12.76
C ASN A 131 11.64 -6.61 12.14
N ALA A 132 12.03 -6.70 10.87
CA ALA A 132 12.74 -5.63 10.18
C ALA A 132 11.94 -4.33 10.11
N SER A 133 10.59 -4.41 10.16
CA SER A 133 9.74 -3.22 10.22
C SER A 133 9.90 -2.40 11.50
N TYR A 134 10.40 -2.98 12.59
CA TYR A 134 10.71 -2.25 13.83
C TYR A 134 12.10 -1.62 13.81
N GLU A 135 12.99 -2.11 12.95
CA GLU A 135 14.38 -1.66 12.84
C GLU A 135 14.63 -0.77 11.61
N THR A 136 13.59 -0.42 10.87
CA THR A 136 13.64 0.48 9.71
C THR A 136 13.85 1.94 10.12
N TYR A 137 13.69 2.88 9.19
CA TYR A 137 13.69 4.31 9.51
C TYR A 137 12.41 4.70 10.26
N PRO A 138 12.47 5.61 11.26
CA PRO A 138 11.30 6.01 12.04
C PRO A 138 10.09 6.45 11.19
N TYR A 139 10.32 7.18 10.09
CA TYR A 139 9.29 7.65 9.16
C TYR A 139 8.62 6.52 8.33
N LEU A 140 9.13 5.29 8.40
CA LEU A 140 8.55 4.08 7.80
C LEU A 140 7.98 3.11 8.84
N CYS A 141 8.21 3.33 10.13
CA CYS A 141 7.63 2.47 11.18
C CYS A 141 6.10 2.51 11.14
N GLU A 142 5.55 3.69 10.85
CA GLU A 142 4.12 3.92 10.68
C GLU A 142 3.83 4.68 9.38
N LYS A 143 2.56 4.67 8.95
CA LYS A 143 2.09 5.44 7.78
C LYS A 143 1.97 6.91 8.16
N SER A 144 3.09 7.61 8.22
CA SER A 144 3.13 9.04 8.52
C SER A 144 2.72 9.88 7.31
N PHE A 145 1.97 10.95 7.58
CA PHE A 145 1.67 12.03 6.63
C PHE A 145 2.34 13.35 7.04
N ASP A 146 3.22 13.31 8.05
CA ASP A 146 4.04 14.46 8.38
C ASP A 146 4.90 14.86 7.17
N LYS A 147 5.06 16.17 6.98
CA LYS A 147 5.77 16.70 5.82
C LYS A 147 7.23 16.26 5.77
N LYS A 148 7.92 16.20 6.91
CA LYS A 148 9.34 15.79 6.96
C LYS A 148 9.48 14.31 6.69
N ASP A 149 8.59 13.50 7.26
CA ASP A 149 8.57 12.06 7.02
C ASP A 149 8.31 11.76 5.54
N LEU A 150 7.33 12.42 4.93
CA LEU A 150 7.04 12.28 3.50
C LEU A 150 8.21 12.71 2.61
N GLN A 151 8.96 13.75 2.97
CA GLN A 151 10.16 14.15 2.24
C GLN A 151 11.23 13.05 2.24
N GLU A 152 11.43 12.34 3.36
CA GLU A 152 12.34 11.21 3.39
C GLU A 152 11.80 10.01 2.58
N VAL A 153 10.49 9.75 2.66
CA VAL A 153 9.84 8.73 1.83
C VAL A 153 9.99 9.04 0.34
N HIS A 154 9.84 10.29 -0.10
CA HIS A 154 10.02 10.70 -1.50
C HIS A 154 11.41 10.36 -2.02
N LYS A 155 12.45 10.54 -1.22
CA LYS A 155 13.83 10.16 -1.58
C LYS A 155 13.95 8.65 -1.82
N LEU A 156 13.37 7.84 -0.94
CA LEU A 156 13.40 6.39 -1.07
C LEU A 156 12.60 5.90 -2.28
N ILE A 157 11.39 6.42 -2.46
CA ILE A 157 10.53 6.10 -3.60
C ILE A 157 11.27 6.41 -4.91
N LYS A 158 11.84 7.62 -5.04
CA LYS A 158 12.60 8.02 -6.24
C LYS A 158 13.82 7.14 -6.48
N LYS A 159 14.45 6.63 -5.42
CA LYS A 159 15.65 5.79 -5.52
C LYS A 159 15.32 4.35 -5.94
N TYR A 160 14.25 3.77 -5.41
CA TYR A 160 14.00 2.33 -5.51
C TYR A 160 12.79 1.94 -6.34
N ILE A 161 11.73 2.74 -6.33
CA ILE A 161 10.45 2.34 -6.89
C ILE A 161 10.32 2.88 -8.31
N LYS A 162 10.11 1.96 -9.23
CA LYS A 162 9.74 2.23 -10.62
C LYS A 162 8.52 1.40 -10.97
N PHE A 163 7.57 2.00 -11.66
CA PHE A 163 6.39 1.30 -12.14
C PHE A 163 6.74 0.41 -13.33
N SER A 164 6.01 -0.69 -13.52
CA SER A 164 6.16 -1.52 -14.71
C SER A 164 5.72 -0.78 -15.98
N ASP A 165 6.24 -1.20 -17.14
CA ASP A 165 5.83 -0.64 -18.44
C ASP A 165 4.31 -0.71 -18.64
N ALA A 166 3.69 -1.82 -18.24
CA ALA A 166 2.24 -1.99 -18.31
C ALA A 166 1.48 -0.95 -17.47
N ALA A 167 1.97 -0.65 -16.26
CA ALA A 167 1.38 0.40 -15.43
C ALA A 167 1.53 1.79 -16.06
N ILE A 168 2.70 2.09 -16.63
CA ILE A 168 2.98 3.37 -17.30
C ILE A 168 2.10 3.56 -18.54
N VAL A 169 1.94 2.52 -19.37
CA VAL A 169 1.08 2.56 -20.56
C VAL A 169 -0.35 2.86 -20.17
N LYS A 170 -0.93 2.07 -19.27
CA LYS A 170 -2.32 2.23 -18.82
C LYS A 170 -2.55 3.58 -18.12
N TYR A 171 -1.57 4.06 -17.36
CA TYR A 171 -1.61 5.38 -16.75
C TYR A 171 -1.64 6.51 -17.79
N LYS A 172 -0.80 6.43 -18.84
CA LYS A 172 -0.77 7.42 -19.93
C LYS A 172 -2.05 7.43 -20.75
N GLU A 173 -2.72 6.29 -20.92
CA GLU A 173 -4.01 6.21 -21.59
C GLU A 173 -5.07 7.06 -20.89
N GLU A 174 -5.16 7.00 -19.56
CA GLU A 174 -6.10 7.79 -18.77
C GLU A 174 -5.76 9.29 -18.77
N LEU A 175 -4.49 9.67 -18.90
CA LEU A 175 -4.09 11.08 -19.01
C LEU A 175 -4.61 11.77 -20.28
N ASN A 176 -5.08 11.02 -21.28
CA ASN A 176 -5.68 11.60 -22.49
C ASN A 176 -7.04 12.27 -22.21
N SER A 177 -7.75 11.83 -21.17
CA SER A 177 -9.08 12.34 -20.80
C SER A 177 -9.12 12.97 -19.41
N ILE A 178 -8.14 12.67 -18.56
CA ILE A 178 -8.04 13.17 -17.19
C ILE A 178 -6.82 14.09 -17.08
N ASN A 179 -7.01 15.29 -16.53
CA ASN A 179 -5.93 16.19 -16.15
C ASN A 179 -5.85 16.30 -14.61
N PRO A 180 -5.17 15.36 -13.90
CA PRO A 180 -5.16 15.33 -12.44
C PRO A 180 -4.62 16.62 -11.82
N LYS A 181 -3.66 17.29 -12.46
CA LYS A 181 -3.01 18.50 -11.95
C LYS A 181 -3.98 19.67 -11.73
N GLU A 182 -5.15 19.64 -12.38
CA GLU A 182 -6.21 20.63 -12.21
C GLU A 182 -7.33 20.16 -11.28
N MET A 183 -7.20 18.98 -10.69
CA MET A 183 -8.23 18.33 -9.88
C MET A 183 -7.86 18.28 -8.40
N VAL A 184 -8.89 18.19 -7.56
CA VAL A 184 -8.79 17.74 -6.17
C VAL A 184 -8.94 16.23 -6.16
N GLY A 185 -7.93 15.52 -5.69
CA GLY A 185 -7.99 14.08 -5.48
C GLY A 185 -8.79 13.75 -4.23
N LEU A 186 -9.78 12.87 -4.34
CA LEU A 186 -10.60 12.41 -3.23
C LEU A 186 -10.51 10.89 -3.10
N TYR A 187 -9.86 10.42 -2.04
CA TYR A 187 -9.69 8.99 -1.75
C TYR A 187 -10.60 8.56 -0.59
N LEU A 188 -11.54 7.68 -0.88
CA LEU A 188 -12.49 7.17 0.11
C LEU A 188 -12.53 5.65 0.09
N ARG A 189 -12.11 5.04 1.21
CA ARG A 189 -12.17 3.59 1.41
C ARG A 189 -13.52 3.22 2.01
N GLY A 190 -14.22 2.28 1.37
CA GLY A 190 -15.51 1.77 1.83
C GLY A 190 -15.40 0.33 2.30
N THR A 191 -16.42 -0.47 1.99
CA THR A 191 -16.44 -1.93 2.15
C THR A 191 -15.96 -2.43 3.52
N ASP A 192 -14.85 -3.15 3.58
CA ASP A 192 -14.34 -3.78 4.79
C ASP A 192 -13.91 -2.76 5.86
N TYR A 193 -13.33 -1.62 5.48
CA TYR A 193 -12.92 -0.60 6.44
C TYR A 193 -14.12 -0.01 7.20
N THR A 194 -15.22 0.29 6.50
CA THR A 194 -16.38 0.96 7.09
C THR A 194 -17.37 -0.02 7.72
N LYS A 195 -17.55 -1.22 7.13
CA LYS A 195 -18.49 -2.23 7.62
C LYS A 195 -17.87 -3.16 8.68
N LEU A 196 -16.63 -3.62 8.51
CA LEU A 196 -15.98 -4.51 9.50
C LEU A 196 -15.26 -3.76 10.60
N LYS A 197 -14.81 -2.53 10.34
CA LYS A 197 -14.04 -1.69 11.27
C LYS A 197 -12.88 -2.47 11.90
N PRO A 198 -11.91 -2.94 11.09
CA PRO A 198 -10.87 -3.84 11.57
C PRO A 198 -10.04 -3.18 12.67
N THR A 199 -9.89 -3.85 13.82
CA THR A 199 -9.15 -3.30 14.98
C THR A 199 -7.73 -2.91 14.60
N GLY A 200 -7.36 -1.66 14.90
CA GLY A 200 -6.05 -1.09 14.60
C GLY A 200 -5.93 -0.44 13.22
N GLU A 201 -6.93 -0.57 12.34
CA GLU A 201 -7.03 0.26 11.14
C GLU A 201 -7.63 1.62 11.49
N SER A 202 -7.24 2.65 10.72
CA SER A 202 -7.67 4.01 10.98
C SER A 202 -9.16 4.22 10.69
N VAL A 203 -9.82 4.98 11.56
CA VAL A 203 -11.21 5.40 11.40
C VAL A 203 -11.31 6.24 10.12
N GLN A 204 -12.20 5.83 9.21
CA GLN A 204 -12.43 6.56 7.96
C GLN A 204 -13.42 7.72 8.18
N PRO A 205 -13.24 8.86 7.48
CA PRO A 205 -14.20 9.95 7.51
C PRO A 205 -15.54 9.53 6.91
N THR A 206 -16.62 10.22 7.27
CA THR A 206 -17.88 10.10 6.53
C THR A 206 -17.71 10.66 5.11
N VAL A 207 -18.55 10.22 4.19
CA VAL A 207 -18.52 10.70 2.81
C VAL A 207 -18.80 12.21 2.77
N GLU A 208 -19.72 12.67 3.61
CA GLU A 208 -20.14 14.05 3.74
C GLU A 208 -19.00 14.95 4.26
N GLU A 209 -18.29 14.56 5.33
CA GLU A 209 -17.13 15.31 5.84
C GLU A 209 -16.04 15.44 4.79
N ALA A 210 -15.76 14.37 4.04
CA ALA A 210 -14.73 14.37 3.02
C ALA A 210 -15.10 15.23 1.80
N ILE A 211 -16.38 15.22 1.39
CA ILE A 211 -16.90 16.11 0.35
C ILE A 211 -16.76 17.57 0.79
N GLU A 212 -17.15 17.92 2.01
CA GLU A 212 -17.03 19.28 2.51
C GLU A 212 -15.56 19.73 2.56
N ARG A 213 -14.64 18.84 2.94
CA ARG A 213 -13.20 19.15 2.87
C ARG A 213 -12.71 19.33 1.44
N ALA A 214 -13.12 18.48 0.51
CA ALA A 214 -12.76 18.61 -0.91
C ALA A 214 -13.27 19.93 -1.50
N LYS A 215 -14.51 20.34 -1.17
CA LYS A 215 -15.09 21.62 -1.62
C LYS A 215 -14.26 22.84 -1.22
N GLN A 216 -13.57 22.80 -0.07
CA GLN A 216 -12.68 23.90 0.34
C GLN A 216 -11.52 24.09 -0.65
N TYR A 217 -11.05 23.01 -1.27
CA TYR A 217 -9.99 23.07 -2.30
C TYR A 217 -10.51 23.29 -3.72
N MET A 218 -11.79 23.00 -3.97
CA MET A 218 -12.44 23.30 -5.26
C MET A 218 -12.69 24.80 -5.43
N LYS A 219 -13.14 25.49 -4.36
CA LYS A 219 -13.59 26.90 -4.40
C LYS A 219 -12.57 27.87 -4.99
N ASN A 220 -11.28 27.58 -4.88
CA ASN A 220 -10.25 28.51 -5.32
C ASN A 220 -10.06 28.56 -6.84
N ASN A 221 -10.54 27.57 -7.61
CA ASN A 221 -10.32 27.50 -9.07
C ASN A 221 -11.41 26.68 -9.81
N ASP A 222 -12.59 26.53 -9.23
CA ASP A 222 -13.71 25.72 -9.76
C ASP A 222 -13.29 24.29 -10.20
N LYS A 223 -12.38 23.69 -9.45
CA LYS A 223 -11.74 22.41 -9.80
C LYS A 223 -12.75 21.25 -9.80
N LYS A 224 -12.50 20.28 -10.67
CA LYS A 224 -13.12 18.94 -10.63
C LYS A 224 -12.51 18.08 -9.52
N VAL A 225 -13.21 17.01 -9.16
CA VAL A 225 -12.75 16.00 -8.20
C VAL A 225 -12.42 14.71 -8.92
N PHE A 226 -11.17 14.23 -8.76
CA PHE A 226 -10.81 12.88 -9.16
C PHE A 226 -11.09 11.92 -8.00
N LEU A 227 -12.11 11.06 -8.16
CA LEU A 227 -12.58 10.17 -7.10
C LEU A 227 -11.91 8.79 -7.20
N VAL A 228 -11.35 8.32 -6.09
CA VAL A 228 -10.87 6.96 -5.91
C VAL A 228 -11.65 6.28 -4.80
N THR A 229 -12.51 5.33 -5.18
CA THR A 229 -13.21 4.44 -4.27
C THR A 229 -13.52 3.11 -4.97
N GLU A 230 -13.64 2.02 -4.21
CA GLU A 230 -14.15 0.74 -4.69
C GLU A 230 -15.64 0.54 -4.40
N ASP A 231 -16.25 1.42 -3.60
CA ASP A 231 -17.57 1.21 -3.00
C ASP A 231 -18.66 1.97 -3.77
N GLU A 232 -19.70 1.26 -4.23
CA GLU A 232 -20.75 1.87 -5.06
C GLU A 232 -21.58 2.90 -4.26
N GLU A 233 -21.80 2.68 -2.97
CA GLU A 233 -22.55 3.62 -2.13
C GLU A 233 -21.77 4.92 -1.96
N VAL A 234 -20.46 4.83 -1.74
CA VAL A 234 -19.56 5.99 -1.68
C VAL A 234 -19.59 6.74 -3.01
N TYR A 235 -19.41 6.05 -4.13
CA TYR A 235 -19.46 6.65 -5.46
C TYR A 235 -20.78 7.42 -5.69
N LYS A 236 -21.93 6.77 -5.46
CA LYS A 236 -23.25 7.36 -5.65
C LYS A 236 -23.44 8.62 -4.81
N LYS A 237 -22.99 8.61 -3.55
CA LYS A 237 -23.07 9.78 -2.65
C LYS A 237 -22.18 10.93 -3.11
N VAL A 238 -20.98 10.66 -3.59
CA VAL A 238 -20.10 11.72 -4.10
C VAL A 238 -20.68 12.32 -5.39
N VAL A 239 -21.15 11.49 -6.32
CA VAL A 239 -21.78 11.97 -7.56
C VAL A 239 -23.07 12.74 -7.30
N SER A 240 -23.91 12.32 -6.36
CA SER A 240 -25.15 13.07 -6.04
C SER A 240 -24.86 14.45 -5.46
N ASN A 241 -23.71 14.66 -4.82
CA ASN A 241 -23.32 15.92 -4.21
C ASN A 241 -22.49 16.83 -5.12
N LEU A 242 -21.70 16.26 -6.03
CA LEU A 242 -20.74 17.01 -6.86
C LEU A 242 -21.08 16.98 -8.36
N GLY A 243 -22.03 16.14 -8.78
CA GLY A 243 -22.55 16.10 -10.14
C GLY A 243 -21.48 15.80 -11.20
N ASP A 244 -21.50 16.60 -12.26
CA ASP A 244 -20.58 16.54 -13.41
C ASP A 244 -19.13 16.93 -13.08
N ARG A 245 -18.87 17.40 -11.85
CA ARG A 245 -17.52 17.72 -11.38
C ARG A 245 -16.75 16.49 -10.93
N VAL A 246 -17.38 15.32 -10.82
CA VAL A 246 -16.69 14.06 -10.47
C VAL A 246 -16.08 13.44 -11.72
N VAL A 247 -14.80 13.10 -11.64
CA VAL A 247 -14.04 12.41 -12.67
C VAL A 247 -13.52 11.10 -12.10
N THR A 248 -13.66 10.03 -12.87
CA THR A 248 -13.16 8.69 -12.58
C THR A 248 -12.40 8.15 -13.79
N VAL A 249 -11.71 7.03 -13.62
CA VAL A 249 -11.01 6.36 -14.72
C VAL A 249 -11.98 5.59 -15.62
N SER A 250 -11.61 5.40 -16.89
CA SER A 250 -12.48 4.78 -17.90
C SER A 250 -12.90 3.33 -17.57
N PHE A 251 -12.09 2.64 -16.78
CA PHE A 251 -12.28 1.24 -16.38
C PHE A 251 -12.88 1.08 -14.99
N ASP A 252 -13.45 2.15 -14.40
CA ASP A 252 -13.99 2.09 -13.05
C ASP A 252 -15.14 1.09 -12.92
N ARG A 253 -15.06 0.29 -11.85
CA ARG A 253 -16.09 -0.64 -11.40
C ARG A 253 -16.21 -0.52 -9.89
N TYR A 254 -17.39 -0.81 -9.37
CA TYR A 254 -17.73 -0.62 -7.96
C TYR A 254 -18.39 -1.87 -7.38
N ILE A 255 -18.07 -2.16 -6.12
CA ILE A 255 -18.66 -3.23 -5.32
C ILE A 255 -20.07 -2.83 -4.88
N LYS A 256 -21.07 -3.67 -5.16
CA LYS A 256 -22.49 -3.38 -4.84
C LYS A 256 -23.04 -4.18 -3.66
N ASP A 257 -22.54 -5.39 -3.46
CA ASP A 257 -23.14 -6.45 -2.63
C ASP A 257 -22.13 -7.05 -1.65
N TYR A 258 -21.23 -6.22 -1.12
CA TYR A 258 -20.24 -6.65 -0.14
C TYR A 258 -20.91 -7.26 1.11
N SER A 259 -20.61 -8.54 1.40
CA SER A 259 -21.30 -9.33 2.41
C SER A 259 -21.02 -8.92 3.86
N ALA A 260 -19.93 -8.18 4.08
CA ALA A 260 -19.41 -7.83 5.40
C ALA A 260 -19.15 -9.04 6.32
N LYS A 261 -18.89 -10.23 5.75
CA LYS A 261 -18.52 -11.43 6.53
C LYS A 261 -17.00 -11.60 6.66
N ASN A 262 -16.24 -11.18 5.66
CA ASN A 262 -14.78 -11.28 5.59
C ASN A 262 -14.19 -10.02 4.94
N PHE A 263 -12.88 -9.81 5.05
CA PHE A 263 -12.17 -8.79 4.28
C PHE A 263 -12.51 -8.86 2.80
N LEU A 264 -12.55 -7.72 2.11
CA LEU A 264 -12.97 -7.63 0.70
C LEU A 264 -12.21 -8.61 -0.19
N ALA A 265 -10.91 -8.76 0.07
CA ALA A 265 -10.01 -9.70 -0.59
C ALA A 265 -10.37 -11.19 -0.51
N LYS A 266 -11.29 -11.57 0.39
CA LYS A 266 -11.83 -12.94 0.52
C LYS A 266 -13.34 -13.00 0.23
N ASP A 267 -13.93 -11.90 -0.19
CA ASP A 267 -15.34 -11.84 -0.56
C ASP A 267 -15.47 -12.08 -2.07
N SER A 268 -16.47 -12.87 -2.48
CA SER A 268 -16.70 -13.15 -3.90
C SER A 268 -17.02 -11.89 -4.70
N CYS A 269 -17.54 -10.83 -4.06
CA CYS A 269 -17.83 -9.59 -4.75
C CYS A 269 -16.58 -8.90 -5.32
N ILE A 270 -15.36 -9.26 -4.87
CA ILE A 270 -14.11 -8.68 -5.39
C ILE A 270 -13.94 -8.83 -6.91
N GLU A 271 -14.54 -9.87 -7.49
CA GLU A 271 -14.55 -10.14 -8.94
C GLU A 271 -15.32 -9.07 -9.73
N GLN A 272 -16.15 -8.25 -9.08
CA GLN A 272 -16.79 -7.09 -9.72
C GLN A 272 -15.79 -6.01 -10.10
N LEU A 273 -14.62 -5.94 -9.44
CA LEU A 273 -13.62 -4.90 -9.70
C LEU A 273 -12.80 -5.18 -10.97
N ALA A 274 -12.57 -6.45 -11.32
CA ALA A 274 -11.89 -6.89 -12.53
C ALA A 274 -11.95 -8.42 -12.68
N GLU A 275 -11.68 -8.94 -13.87
CA GLU A 275 -11.65 -10.38 -14.15
C GLU A 275 -10.64 -11.18 -13.30
N ASP A 276 -9.51 -10.58 -12.94
CA ASP A 276 -8.42 -11.27 -12.25
C ASP A 276 -7.66 -10.36 -11.28
N ALA A 277 -6.76 -10.96 -10.50
CA ALA A 277 -5.99 -10.24 -9.49
C ALA A 277 -4.98 -9.24 -10.07
N HIS A 278 -4.28 -9.57 -11.16
CA HIS A 278 -3.35 -8.65 -11.83
C HIS A 278 -4.10 -7.43 -12.36
N THR A 279 -5.20 -7.63 -13.07
CA THR A 279 -6.02 -6.56 -13.63
C THR A 279 -6.59 -5.67 -12.51
N ARG A 280 -7.09 -6.27 -11.42
CA ARG A 280 -7.55 -5.52 -10.24
C ARG A 280 -6.44 -4.69 -9.60
N GLY A 281 -5.27 -5.30 -9.41
CA GLY A 281 -4.10 -4.62 -8.84
C GLY A 281 -3.61 -3.48 -9.74
N MET A 282 -3.62 -3.69 -11.05
CA MET A 282 -3.16 -2.71 -12.05
C MET A 282 -4.13 -1.54 -12.14
N ASN A 283 -5.43 -1.81 -12.19
CA ASN A 283 -6.48 -0.80 -12.14
C ASN A 283 -6.35 0.05 -10.86
N TYR A 284 -6.13 -0.58 -9.71
CA TYR A 284 -5.92 0.14 -8.45
C TYR A 284 -4.63 0.97 -8.46
N LEU A 285 -3.51 0.42 -8.93
CA LEU A 285 -2.25 1.13 -9.04
C LEU A 285 -2.37 2.40 -9.89
N VAL A 286 -3.00 2.30 -11.06
CA VAL A 286 -3.20 3.46 -11.96
C VAL A 286 -4.05 4.54 -11.31
N LYS A 287 -5.10 4.18 -10.55
CA LYS A 287 -5.86 5.16 -9.75
C LYS A 287 -4.97 5.88 -8.74
N ILE A 288 -4.07 5.17 -8.05
CA ILE A 288 -3.13 5.77 -7.10
C ILE A 288 -2.12 6.68 -7.82
N MET A 289 -1.63 6.28 -9.00
CA MET A 289 -0.73 7.10 -9.82
C MET A 289 -1.40 8.39 -10.31
N LEU A 290 -2.67 8.34 -10.72
CA LEU A 290 -3.43 9.55 -11.10
C LEU A 290 -3.72 10.43 -9.87
N LEU A 291 -4.07 9.81 -8.74
CA LEU A 291 -4.34 10.51 -7.49
C LEU A 291 -3.10 11.26 -7.00
N SER A 292 -1.91 10.68 -7.12
CA SER A 292 -0.65 11.32 -6.71
C SER A 292 -0.32 12.59 -7.51
N GLN A 293 -0.88 12.72 -8.72
CA GLN A 293 -0.72 13.88 -9.59
C GLN A 293 -1.79 14.95 -9.37
N CYS A 294 -2.75 14.71 -8.48
CA CYS A 294 -3.74 15.71 -8.15
C CYS A 294 -3.11 16.93 -7.45
N SER A 295 -3.66 18.11 -7.69
CA SER A 295 -3.16 19.34 -7.05
C SER A 295 -3.28 19.33 -5.52
N CYS A 296 -4.22 18.55 -5.02
CA CYS A 296 -4.44 18.27 -3.62
C CYS A 296 -4.95 16.84 -3.47
N ILE A 297 -4.60 16.16 -2.38
CA ILE A 297 -5.10 14.85 -2.01
C ILE A 297 -5.87 14.98 -0.70
N VAL A 298 -7.15 14.63 -0.73
CA VAL A 298 -8.06 14.58 0.42
C VAL A 298 -8.50 13.14 0.62
N GLY A 299 -8.50 12.62 1.86
CA GLY A 299 -9.02 11.28 2.10
C GLY A 299 -8.76 10.71 3.49
N GLY A 300 -9.28 9.51 3.73
CA GLY A 300 -9.02 8.77 4.97
C GLY A 300 -7.61 8.16 5.01
N LYS A 301 -7.04 8.03 6.22
CA LYS A 301 -5.76 7.36 6.43
C LYS A 301 -5.83 5.88 6.08
N THR A 302 -5.08 5.46 5.05
CA THR A 302 -4.94 4.07 4.59
C THR A 302 -3.57 3.87 3.94
N CYS A 303 -3.18 2.63 3.60
CA CYS A 303 -2.01 2.40 2.75
C CYS A 303 -2.16 3.03 1.36
N GLY A 304 -3.39 3.13 0.83
CA GLY A 304 -3.67 3.72 -0.48
C GLY A 304 -3.43 5.22 -0.53
N SER A 305 -4.00 5.95 0.44
CA SER A 305 -3.76 7.40 0.56
C SER A 305 -2.30 7.71 0.92
N TRP A 306 -1.65 6.88 1.75
CA TRP A 306 -0.22 7.00 2.02
C TRP A 306 0.61 6.85 0.75
N ALA A 307 0.36 5.82 -0.06
CA ALA A 307 1.10 5.60 -1.29
C ALA A 307 0.86 6.72 -2.32
N ALA A 308 -0.37 7.23 -2.43
CA ALA A 308 -0.66 8.38 -3.27
C ALA A 308 0.18 9.61 -2.86
N CYS A 309 0.29 9.88 -1.55
CA CYS A 309 1.13 10.95 -1.03
C CYS A 309 2.63 10.69 -1.24
N ALA A 310 3.07 9.43 -1.09
CA ALA A 310 4.45 9.00 -1.32
C ALA A 310 4.88 9.07 -2.80
N PHE A 311 3.94 9.00 -3.74
CA PHE A 311 4.19 9.19 -5.17
C PHE A 311 3.96 10.62 -5.66
N ALA A 312 3.39 11.48 -4.82
CA ALA A 312 3.05 12.84 -5.19
C ALA A 312 4.29 13.73 -5.27
N ASP A 313 4.20 14.82 -6.02
CA ASP A 313 5.19 15.88 -5.96
C ASP A 313 5.27 16.45 -4.52
N GLU A 314 6.47 16.82 -4.06
CA GLU A 314 6.71 17.41 -2.73
C GLU A 314 5.86 18.67 -2.43
N LYS A 315 5.35 19.32 -3.49
CA LYS A 315 4.52 20.52 -3.42
C LYS A 315 3.02 20.23 -3.36
N THR A 316 2.61 18.98 -3.61
CA THR A 316 1.21 18.58 -3.57
C THR A 316 0.62 18.83 -2.19
N LYS A 317 -0.56 19.45 -2.15
CA LYS A 317 -1.24 19.71 -0.89
C LYS A 317 -1.86 18.41 -0.36
N ILE A 318 -1.54 18.03 0.86
CA ILE A 318 -2.02 16.80 1.49
C ILE A 318 -2.96 17.16 2.64
N ASP A 319 -4.13 16.54 2.66
CA ASP A 319 -5.14 16.71 3.70
C ASP A 319 -5.81 15.36 4.02
N ILE A 320 -5.18 14.62 4.95
CA ILE A 320 -5.61 13.27 5.31
C ILE A 320 -6.27 13.28 6.69
N PHE A 321 -7.42 12.64 6.77
CA PHE A 321 -8.17 12.48 8.01
C PHE A 321 -7.48 11.45 8.92
N GLU A 322 -7.04 11.90 10.10
CA GLU A 322 -6.45 11.07 11.16
C GLU A 322 -7.38 10.99 12.37
N LEU A 323 -8.46 10.20 12.24
CA LEU A 323 -9.56 10.12 13.22
C LEU A 323 -9.35 9.05 14.32
N GLY A 324 -8.09 8.64 14.56
CA GLY A 324 -7.77 7.51 15.42
C GLY A 324 -7.94 6.15 14.74
N ASN A 325 -8.00 5.07 15.53
CA ASN A 325 -8.13 3.68 15.05
C ASN A 325 -9.37 3.00 15.66
N TYR A 326 -9.93 2.00 14.96
CA TYR A 326 -11.06 1.17 15.44
C TYR A 326 -10.70 0.21 16.58
#